data_AF-A0A7S4V6X6-F1
#
_entry.id   AF-A0A7S4V6X6-F1
#
_cell.length_a   1.000
_cell.length_b   1.000
_cell.length_c   1.000
_cell.angle_alpha   90.00
_cell.angle_beta   90.00
_cell.angle_gamma   90.00
#
_symmetry.space_group_name_H-M   'P 1'
#
loop_
_entity.id
_entity.type
_entity.pdbx_description
1 polymer ?
#
loop_
_entity_poly.entity_id
_entity_poly.type
_entity_poly.pdbx_seq_one_letter_code
_entity_poly.pdbx_strand_id
1 'polypeptide(L)'
;SSSSGPHSMSPHAPAADEPGPRAATIQIRTRAGGTVCCSPDDIIPRRFGVLLQHRRIVLEYGVQGKDLLAHHTIEVVLPDLGEDSPLPGARAAAVAAKLQREHSPWLHQVAPSQLADLVGRLECHAEVAKSPTPDPVPVPREPAVVRPLGAGEAEELRELLLGGGTAKGPGLPKEWLQGWGFEPEAQATCPYGLRQAEGGPCGVVAPVQAFLLRHLLSSGVSPQAATAAQCRAALLDAMTDILWRCAGGGESAVRVLAMPSGRSSAGCLRSPAGCEVHEFNDLQVLRGAWERPPLDGYFEQDGGTSVGVLLFLYSALATHGPARVREEADTPSEAAMIGAHGYCTQEAVNLLLTGTASSNVFDGDRRLDGGLLLRGVAERPEVGFLSLFEAFGSLEVGSHFKDPAWPVWVAHAESHYSVLFGAIGAPRPGEEPAGREADVWYYDPLGRQDEEKRITVRPGGLAVPPDEDDLEANGMIAKVIRTRWGVMAELDWNGAEPIY
;
A
#
# COMPACT_ATOMS: atom_id res chain seq x y z
N SER A 1 31.20 -8.95 95.00
CA SER A 1 32.38 -8.05 94.89
C SER A 1 33.45 -8.76 94.07
N SER A 2 34.28 -7.94 93.41
CA SER A 2 35.53 -8.28 92.70
C SER A 2 35.47 -9.16 91.45
N SER A 3 35.59 -8.45 90.32
CA SER A 3 36.23 -8.84 89.07
C SER A 3 37.61 -9.52 89.25
N SER A 4 37.92 -10.48 88.38
CA SER A 4 39.23 -10.60 87.72
C SER A 4 39.16 -11.62 86.58
N GLY A 5 39.41 -11.18 85.34
CA GLY A 5 39.87 -12.04 84.25
C GLY A 5 41.39 -12.28 84.38
N PRO A 6 42.10 -12.77 83.34
CA PRO A 6 41.65 -13.12 81.98
C PRO A 6 42.14 -14.51 81.50
N HIS A 7 41.42 -15.21 80.61
CA HIS A 7 42.06 -16.25 79.78
C HIS A 7 41.43 -16.37 78.40
N SER A 8 42.32 -16.31 77.42
CA SER A 8 42.18 -16.58 75.99
C SER A 8 41.52 -17.93 75.71
N MET A 9 40.49 -17.92 74.85
CA MET A 9 40.12 -19.07 74.04
C MET A 9 39.83 -18.58 72.62
N SER A 10 40.63 -19.03 71.66
CA SER A 10 40.35 -18.92 70.23
C SER A 10 39.13 -19.77 69.88
N PRO A 11 38.06 -19.20 69.30
CA PRO A 11 37.07 -19.98 68.59
C PRO A 11 37.50 -20.14 67.14
N HIS A 12 37.43 -21.38 66.68
CA HIS A 12 37.50 -21.79 65.28
C HIS A 12 36.79 -20.79 64.33
N ALA A 13 37.47 -20.46 63.24
CA ALA A 13 36.90 -19.73 62.12
C ALA A 13 35.63 -20.44 61.61
N PRO A 14 34.47 -19.78 61.58
CA PRO A 14 33.40 -20.17 60.67
C PRO A 14 33.84 -19.80 59.25
N ALA A 15 33.51 -20.69 58.32
CA ALA A 15 33.86 -20.62 56.91
C ALA A 15 33.57 -19.24 56.32
N ALA A 16 34.48 -18.79 55.46
CA ALA A 16 34.31 -17.60 54.65
C ALA A 16 32.94 -17.64 53.96
N ASP A 17 32.16 -16.58 54.16
CA ASP A 17 30.97 -16.24 53.41
C ASP A 17 31.21 -16.52 51.93
N GLU A 18 30.53 -17.54 51.39
CA GLU A 18 30.39 -17.67 49.96
C GLU A 18 29.59 -16.47 49.44
N PRO A 19 30.05 -15.78 48.39
CA PRO A 19 29.30 -14.67 47.84
C PRO A 19 28.00 -15.21 47.22
N GLY A 20 26.86 -14.85 47.81
CA GLY A 20 25.54 -15.07 47.21
C GLY A 20 25.45 -14.51 45.78
N PRO A 21 24.51 -15.00 44.96
CA PRO A 21 24.42 -14.63 43.54
C PRO A 21 24.24 -13.11 43.43
N ARG A 22 25.22 -12.43 42.84
CA ARG A 22 25.10 -11.00 42.47
C ARG A 22 23.82 -10.84 41.65
N ALA A 23 22.87 -10.03 42.12
CA ALA A 23 21.72 -9.63 41.33
C ALA A 23 22.25 -9.05 40.00
N ALA A 24 21.83 -9.62 38.86
CA ALA A 24 22.29 -9.16 37.56
C ALA A 24 21.81 -7.72 37.36
N THR A 25 22.71 -6.76 37.16
CA THR A 25 22.34 -5.35 36.92
C THR A 25 22.40 -5.07 35.42
N ILE A 26 21.31 -4.56 34.84
CA ILE A 26 21.25 -4.16 33.43
C ILE A 26 21.72 -2.71 33.30
N GLN A 27 22.67 -2.46 32.39
CA GLN A 27 23.17 -1.13 32.07
C GLN A 27 22.66 -0.68 30.70
N ILE A 28 21.91 0.43 30.68
CA ILE A 28 21.31 0.99 29.47
C ILE A 28 21.99 2.32 29.15
N ARG A 29 22.56 2.44 27.96
CA ARG A 29 23.12 3.71 27.47
C ARG A 29 22.01 4.58 26.91
N THR A 30 21.92 5.82 27.35
CA THR A 30 20.95 6.80 26.86
C THR A 30 21.54 7.61 25.70
N ARG A 31 20.68 8.17 24.85
CA ARG A 31 21.10 9.02 23.71
C ARG A 31 21.86 10.28 24.14
N ALA A 32 21.68 10.73 25.37
CA ALA A 32 22.41 11.85 25.98
C ALA A 32 23.79 11.45 26.54
N GLY A 33 24.25 10.20 26.33
CA GLY A 33 25.55 9.71 26.79
C GLY A 33 25.58 9.24 28.25
N GLY A 34 24.44 9.19 28.95
CA GLY A 34 24.33 8.67 30.31
C GLY A 34 24.17 7.14 30.35
N THR A 35 24.43 6.54 31.52
CA THR A 35 24.15 5.11 31.77
C THR A 35 23.11 4.97 32.87
N VAL A 36 22.05 4.23 32.60
CA VAL A 36 20.98 3.92 33.54
C VAL A 36 21.11 2.46 33.97
N CYS A 37 21.31 2.23 35.27
CA CYS A 37 21.30 0.89 35.85
C CYS A 37 19.90 0.54 36.34
N CYS A 38 19.46 -0.69 36.12
CA CYS A 38 18.18 -1.22 36.61
C CYS A 38 18.27 -2.71 36.91
N SER A 39 17.36 -3.20 37.76
CA SER A 39 17.14 -4.62 37.97
C SER A 39 16.41 -5.22 36.76
N PRO A 40 16.62 -6.50 36.43
CA PRO A 40 15.77 -7.26 35.53
C PRO A 40 14.28 -7.06 35.84
N ASP A 41 13.90 -7.07 37.12
CA ASP A 41 12.49 -6.90 37.53
C ASP A 41 11.91 -5.54 37.14
N ASP A 42 12.74 -4.52 36.93
CA ASP A 42 12.31 -3.19 36.49
C ASP A 42 12.01 -3.13 34.98
N ILE A 43 12.37 -4.15 34.21
CA ILE A 43 12.15 -4.20 32.76
C ILE A 43 10.69 -4.52 32.47
N ILE A 44 10.01 -3.64 31.73
CA ILE A 44 8.62 -3.82 31.31
C ILE A 44 8.58 -4.02 29.79
N PRO A 45 8.43 -5.26 29.29
CA PRO A 45 8.31 -5.51 27.85
C PRO A 45 7.12 -4.76 27.24
N ARG A 46 7.32 -4.14 26.07
CA ARG A 46 6.28 -3.38 25.34
C ARG A 46 5.96 -4.01 23.99
N ARG A 47 7.00 -4.28 23.19
CA ARG A 47 6.87 -4.91 21.87
C ARG A 47 7.95 -5.94 21.67
N PHE A 48 7.61 -6.98 20.93
CA PHE A 48 8.48 -8.12 20.69
C PHE A 48 8.36 -8.52 19.23
N GLY A 49 9.48 -8.51 18.50
CA GLY A 49 9.47 -8.69 17.04
C GLY A 49 10.71 -9.39 16.52
N VAL A 50 10.68 -9.74 15.23
CA VAL A 50 11.78 -10.41 14.51
C VAL A 50 12.22 -9.57 13.31
N LEU A 51 13.54 -9.45 13.14
CA LEU A 51 14.18 -8.95 11.93
C LEU A 51 14.64 -10.17 11.11
N LEU A 52 13.76 -10.67 10.25
CA LEU A 52 13.92 -11.94 9.53
C LEU A 52 15.23 -12.01 8.72
N GLN A 53 15.56 -10.96 7.98
CA GLN A 53 16.78 -10.89 7.15
C GLN A 53 18.08 -10.93 7.96
N HIS A 54 18.04 -10.47 9.22
CA HIS A 54 19.23 -10.35 10.08
C HIS A 54 19.25 -11.40 11.21
N ARG A 55 18.29 -12.33 11.21
CA ARG A 55 18.10 -13.36 12.25
C ARG A 55 18.17 -12.82 13.67
N ARG A 56 17.50 -11.69 13.91
CA ARG A 56 17.50 -11.01 15.21
C ARG A 56 16.11 -10.95 15.81
N ILE A 57 16.03 -11.14 17.11
CA ILE A 57 14.87 -10.85 17.94
C ILE A 57 15.10 -9.49 18.59
N VAL A 58 14.09 -8.62 18.52
CA VAL A 58 14.13 -7.28 19.11
C VAL A 58 13.07 -7.20 20.19
N LEU A 59 13.51 -6.91 21.42
CA LEU A 59 12.66 -6.60 22.56
C LEU A 59 12.69 -5.09 22.79
N GLU A 60 11.55 -4.43 22.64
CA GLU A 60 11.34 -3.06 23.11
C GLU A 60 10.78 -3.10 24.53
N TYR A 61 11.38 -2.32 25.44
CA TYR A 61 11.01 -2.31 26.85
C TYR A 61 11.10 -0.91 27.46
N GLY A 62 10.26 -0.69 28.48
CA GLY A 62 10.38 0.43 29.41
C GLY A 62 11.11 0.02 30.69
N VAL A 63 11.53 0.98 31.49
CA VAL A 63 12.08 0.74 32.84
C VAL A 63 11.14 1.33 33.89
N GLN A 64 10.70 0.52 34.86
CA GLN A 64 9.76 0.94 35.89
C GLN A 64 10.30 2.15 36.66
N GLY A 65 9.44 3.16 36.85
CA GLY A 65 9.81 4.39 37.54
C GLY A 65 10.77 5.31 36.77
N LYS A 66 11.07 5.02 35.49
CA LYS A 66 11.89 5.86 34.62
C LYS A 66 11.17 6.10 33.29
N ASP A 67 11.20 7.33 32.80
CA ASP A 67 10.68 7.68 31.48
C ASP A 67 11.72 7.33 30.40
N LEU A 68 11.93 6.04 30.19
CA LEU A 68 12.94 5.50 29.27
C LEU A 68 12.35 4.35 28.46
N LEU A 69 12.39 4.49 27.13
CA LEU A 69 12.09 3.44 26.16
C LEU A 69 13.39 3.01 25.47
N ALA A 70 13.70 1.72 25.50
CA ALA A 70 14.91 1.17 24.91
C ALA A 70 14.62 -0.15 24.18
N HIS A 71 15.57 -0.59 23.35
CA HIS A 71 15.54 -1.92 22.75
C HIS A 71 16.71 -2.78 23.21
N HIS A 72 16.50 -4.09 23.21
CA HIS A 72 17.54 -5.11 23.35
C HIS A 72 17.44 -6.05 22.15
N THR A 73 18.56 -6.24 21.45
CA THR A 73 18.61 -7.04 20.23
C THR A 73 19.39 -8.32 20.50
N ILE A 74 18.78 -9.45 20.16
CA ILE A 74 19.32 -10.79 20.38
C ILE A 74 19.54 -11.42 19.01
N GLU A 75 20.77 -11.85 18.74
CA GLU A 75 21.09 -12.61 17.54
C GLU A 75 20.74 -14.08 17.75
N VAL A 76 20.02 -14.68 16.79
CA VAL A 76 19.53 -16.05 16.87
C VAL A 76 20.36 -16.94 15.95
N VAL A 77 21.14 -17.83 16.56
CA VAL A 77 21.89 -18.86 15.82
C VAL A 77 21.04 -20.11 15.68
N LEU A 78 20.60 -20.39 14.45
CA LEU A 78 19.84 -21.59 14.11
C LEU A 78 20.81 -22.73 13.72
N PRO A 79 20.69 -23.94 14.29
CA PRO A 79 21.55 -25.07 13.93
C PRO A 79 21.32 -25.54 12.48
N ASP A 80 22.32 -26.14 11.82
CA ASP A 80 22.11 -26.71 10.48
C ASP A 80 21.24 -27.97 10.50
N LEU A 81 20.46 -28.16 9.44
CA LEU A 81 19.55 -29.29 9.28
C LEU A 81 20.36 -30.54 8.93
N GLY A 82 20.62 -31.39 9.92
CA GLY A 82 20.98 -32.78 9.68
C GLY A 82 19.73 -33.65 9.51
N GLU A 83 19.85 -34.78 8.82
CA GLU A 83 18.77 -35.73 8.53
C GLU A 83 18.07 -36.29 9.79
N ASP A 84 18.67 -36.14 10.98
CA ASP A 84 18.12 -36.56 12.29
C ASP A 84 17.52 -35.39 13.12
N SER A 85 17.22 -34.24 12.51
CA SER A 85 16.74 -33.06 13.26
C SER A 85 15.32 -33.27 13.83
N PRO A 86 15.05 -32.89 15.11
CA PRO A 86 13.71 -32.97 15.69
C PRO A 86 12.69 -32.12 14.92
N LEU A 87 11.40 -32.48 15.06
CA LEU A 87 10.27 -31.76 14.46
C LEU A 87 10.41 -30.24 14.67
N PRO A 88 10.05 -29.38 13.68
CA PRO A 88 10.30 -27.94 13.72
C PRO A 88 9.88 -27.24 15.02
N GLY A 89 8.73 -27.60 15.60
CA GLY A 89 8.26 -27.03 16.87
C GLY A 89 9.09 -27.41 18.10
N ALA A 90 9.66 -28.62 18.15
CA ALA A 90 10.51 -29.06 19.26
C ALA A 90 11.90 -28.38 19.22
N ARG A 91 12.38 -28.07 18.01
CA ARG A 91 13.65 -27.39 17.77
C ARG A 91 13.57 -25.91 18.15
N ALA A 92 12.53 -25.22 17.72
CA ALA A 92 12.28 -23.83 18.09
C ALA A 92 12.18 -23.65 19.62
N ALA A 93 11.54 -24.60 20.31
CA ALA A 93 11.47 -24.61 21.77
C ALA A 93 12.84 -24.78 22.45
N ALA A 94 13.73 -25.62 21.90
CA ALA A 94 15.07 -25.82 22.42
C ALA A 94 15.96 -24.58 22.27
N VAL A 95 15.89 -23.92 21.11
CA VAL A 95 16.60 -22.65 20.84
C VAL A 95 16.05 -21.53 21.73
N ALA A 96 14.72 -21.43 21.88
CA ALA A 96 14.10 -20.49 22.81
C ALA A 96 14.57 -20.71 24.25
N ALA A 97 14.61 -21.95 24.73
CA ALA A 97 15.11 -22.27 26.07
C ALA A 97 16.59 -21.89 26.26
N LYS A 98 17.40 -21.97 25.20
CA LYS A 98 18.80 -21.52 25.22
C LYS A 98 18.88 -20.00 25.32
N LEU A 99 18.17 -19.26 24.46
CA LEU A 99 18.12 -17.80 24.47
C LEU A 99 17.60 -17.26 25.81
N GLN A 100 16.61 -17.92 26.39
CA GLN A 100 16.06 -17.59 27.70
C GLN A 100 17.13 -17.64 28.81
N ARG A 101 18.07 -18.58 28.75
CA ARG A 101 19.18 -18.67 29.71
C ARG A 101 20.26 -17.63 29.44
N GLU A 102 20.64 -17.44 28.18
CA GLU A 102 21.72 -16.52 27.78
C GLU A 102 21.33 -15.05 27.97
N HIS A 103 20.05 -14.72 27.78
CA HIS A 103 19.50 -13.38 27.93
C HIS A 103 18.50 -13.28 29.10
N SER A 104 18.67 -14.12 30.12
CA SER A 104 17.78 -14.17 31.30
C SER A 104 17.45 -12.80 31.91
N PRO A 105 18.38 -11.83 32.03
CA PRO A 105 18.04 -10.50 32.56
C PRO A 105 16.93 -9.78 31.77
N TRP A 106 16.91 -9.93 30.44
CA TRP A 106 15.93 -9.27 29.57
C TRP A 106 14.70 -10.12 29.30
N LEU A 107 14.83 -11.46 29.38
CA LEU A 107 13.79 -12.38 28.96
C LEU A 107 13.01 -13.04 30.09
N HIS A 108 13.40 -12.91 31.36
CA HIS A 108 12.75 -13.63 32.48
C HIS A 108 11.23 -13.42 32.59
N GLN A 109 10.66 -12.30 32.11
CA GLN A 109 9.21 -12.05 32.07
C GLN A 109 8.54 -12.49 30.75
N VAL A 110 9.31 -12.98 29.78
CA VAL A 110 8.82 -13.44 28.47
C VAL A 110 8.50 -14.93 28.56
N ALA A 111 7.29 -15.30 28.12
CA ALA A 111 6.88 -16.69 28.10
C ALA A 111 7.74 -17.52 27.11
N PRO A 112 8.23 -18.71 27.49
CA PRO A 112 9.03 -19.56 26.61
C PRO A 112 8.33 -19.93 25.29
N SER A 113 7.00 -20.05 25.29
CA SER A 113 6.18 -20.31 24.11
C SER A 113 6.19 -19.15 23.11
N GLN A 114 6.15 -17.91 23.59
CA GLN A 114 6.22 -16.70 22.77
C GLN A 114 7.60 -16.59 22.10
N LEU A 115 8.66 -16.94 22.82
CA LEU A 115 10.02 -16.96 22.27
C LEU A 115 10.20 -18.08 21.24
N ALA A 116 9.60 -19.25 21.49
CA ALA A 116 9.61 -20.38 20.55
C ALA A 116 8.88 -20.05 19.24
N ASP A 117 7.75 -19.34 19.29
CA ASP A 117 7.03 -18.91 18.08
C ASP A 117 7.89 -18.03 17.17
N LEU A 118 8.62 -17.07 17.76
CA LEU A 118 9.50 -16.16 17.02
C LEU A 118 10.71 -16.87 16.42
N VAL A 119 11.28 -17.83 17.15
CA VAL A 119 12.31 -18.71 16.60
C VAL A 119 11.74 -19.54 15.45
N GLY A 120 10.53 -20.08 15.58
CA GLY A 120 9.87 -20.83 14.51
C GLY A 120 9.69 -19.99 13.24
N ARG A 121 9.35 -18.70 13.37
CA ARG A 121 9.26 -17.77 12.23
C ARG A 121 10.62 -17.52 11.56
N LEU A 122 11.69 -17.44 12.34
CA LEU A 122 13.06 -17.32 11.81
C LEU A 122 13.51 -18.61 11.10
N GLU A 123 13.12 -19.78 11.62
CA GLU A 123 13.35 -21.08 10.99
C GLU A 123 12.59 -21.19 9.67
N CYS A 124 11.28 -20.89 9.64
CA CYS A 124 10.49 -20.88 8.41
C CYS A 124 11.09 -19.95 7.33
N HIS A 125 11.53 -18.75 7.72
CA HIS A 125 12.19 -17.84 6.79
C HIS A 125 13.55 -18.38 6.31
N ALA A 126 14.31 -19.06 7.17
CA ALA A 126 15.57 -19.70 6.79
C ALA A 126 15.38 -20.91 5.87
N GLU A 127 14.31 -21.69 6.03
CA GLU A 127 13.92 -22.78 5.12
C GLU A 127 13.51 -22.22 3.75
N VAL A 128 12.69 -21.17 3.72
CA VAL A 128 12.30 -20.50 2.48
C VAL A 128 13.53 -19.92 1.76
N ALA A 129 14.50 -19.38 2.50
CA ALA A 129 15.76 -18.88 1.95
C ALA A 129 16.78 -19.99 1.54
N LYS A 130 16.66 -21.21 2.10
CA LYS A 130 17.49 -22.38 1.76
C LYS A 130 16.87 -23.25 0.65
N SER A 131 15.55 -23.15 0.45
CA SER A 131 14.92 -23.72 -0.74
C SER A 131 15.65 -23.18 -1.95
N PRO A 132 16.15 -24.04 -2.86
CA PRO A 132 16.77 -23.53 -4.06
C PRO A 132 15.70 -22.67 -4.72
N THR A 133 15.96 -21.35 -4.81
CA THR A 133 15.44 -20.62 -5.94
C THR A 133 15.76 -21.50 -7.13
N PRO A 134 14.76 -21.97 -7.91
CA PRO A 134 15.11 -22.48 -9.22
C PRO A 134 16.02 -21.39 -9.78
N ASP A 135 17.23 -21.76 -10.25
CA ASP A 135 17.95 -20.87 -11.15
C ASP A 135 16.88 -20.30 -12.07
N PRO A 136 16.79 -18.96 -12.28
CA PRO A 136 15.87 -18.46 -13.26
C PRO A 136 16.24 -19.26 -14.49
N VAL A 137 15.37 -20.19 -14.88
CA VAL A 137 15.41 -20.77 -16.21
C VAL A 137 15.53 -19.50 -17.03
N PRO A 138 16.59 -19.31 -17.83
CA PRO A 138 16.57 -18.27 -18.81
C PRO A 138 15.51 -18.76 -19.79
N VAL A 139 14.24 -18.60 -19.41
CA VAL A 139 13.14 -18.46 -20.32
C VAL A 139 13.63 -17.28 -21.13
N PRO A 140 13.86 -17.45 -22.44
CA PRO A 140 14.06 -16.31 -23.31
C PRO A 140 12.90 -15.39 -22.99
N ARG A 141 13.19 -14.26 -22.33
CA ARG A 141 12.21 -13.23 -22.06
C ARG A 141 11.91 -12.65 -23.43
N GLU A 142 10.95 -13.29 -24.13
CA GLU A 142 10.67 -12.94 -25.50
C GLU A 142 10.38 -11.44 -25.52
N PRO A 143 11.09 -10.68 -26.35
CA PRO A 143 10.86 -9.25 -26.45
C PRO A 143 9.42 -9.01 -26.90
N ALA A 144 8.89 -7.84 -26.56
CA ALA A 144 7.55 -7.47 -26.97
C ALA A 144 7.36 -7.65 -28.48
N VAL A 145 6.23 -8.23 -28.88
CA VAL A 145 5.84 -8.20 -30.29
C VAL A 145 5.36 -6.80 -30.60
N VAL A 146 6.00 -6.13 -31.56
CA VAL A 146 5.69 -4.74 -31.92
C VAL A 146 5.00 -4.71 -33.28
N ARG A 147 3.87 -4.01 -33.35
CA ARG A 147 3.13 -3.78 -34.60
C ARG A 147 2.55 -2.37 -34.66
N PRO A 148 2.35 -1.80 -35.85
CA PRO A 148 1.54 -0.58 -35.97
C PRO A 148 0.10 -0.80 -35.49
N LEU A 149 -0.49 0.22 -34.87
CA LEU A 149 -1.92 0.22 -34.54
C LEU A 149 -2.74 0.31 -35.84
N GLY A 150 -3.63 -0.65 -36.06
CA GLY A 150 -4.49 -0.66 -37.25
C GLY A 150 -5.48 0.50 -37.26
N ALA A 151 -5.84 1.02 -38.43
CA ALA A 151 -6.76 2.17 -38.53
C ALA A 151 -8.14 1.87 -37.92
N GLY A 152 -8.68 0.66 -38.14
CA GLY A 152 -9.95 0.24 -37.53
C GLY A 152 -9.87 0.08 -36.01
N GLU A 153 -8.76 -0.48 -35.51
CA GLU A 153 -8.50 -0.62 -34.07
C GLU A 153 -8.38 0.75 -33.40
N ALA A 154 -7.69 1.69 -34.05
CA ALA A 154 -7.56 3.06 -33.57
C ALA A 154 -8.90 3.80 -33.49
N GLU A 155 -9.78 3.60 -34.47
CA GLU A 155 -11.12 4.18 -34.47
C GLU A 155 -11.99 3.54 -33.38
N GLU A 156 -11.96 2.21 -33.24
CA GLU A 156 -12.73 1.51 -32.21
C GLU A 156 -12.31 1.95 -30.80
N LEU A 157 -11.00 2.07 -30.54
CA LEU A 157 -10.48 2.58 -29.27
C LEU A 157 -10.91 4.04 -29.02
N ARG A 158 -10.90 4.89 -30.05
CA ARG A 158 -11.34 6.28 -29.95
C ARG A 158 -12.85 6.37 -29.68
N GLU A 159 -13.65 5.59 -30.39
CA GLU A 159 -15.11 5.52 -30.22
C GLU A 159 -15.46 5.07 -28.80
N LEU A 160 -14.77 4.05 -28.28
CA LEU A 160 -15.01 3.59 -26.92
C LEU A 160 -14.45 4.55 -25.86
N LEU A 161 -13.37 5.29 -26.15
CA LEU A 161 -12.86 6.30 -25.22
C LEU A 161 -13.89 7.43 -25.02
N LEU A 162 -14.49 7.94 -26.10
CA LEU A 162 -15.33 9.15 -26.07
C LEU A 162 -16.84 8.89 -26.10
N GLY A 163 -17.25 7.68 -26.51
CA GLY A 163 -18.64 7.29 -26.79
C GLY A 163 -19.01 7.40 -28.28
N GLY A 164 -19.89 6.51 -28.75
CA GLY A 164 -20.24 6.35 -30.18
C GLY A 164 -20.90 7.56 -30.88
N GLY A 165 -21.34 8.58 -30.13
CA GLY A 165 -21.90 9.83 -30.68
C GLY A 165 -20.91 11.00 -30.80
N THR A 166 -19.80 10.95 -30.07
CA THR A 166 -18.80 12.03 -29.96
C THR A 166 -17.52 11.73 -30.73
N ALA A 167 -17.43 10.56 -31.39
CA ALA A 167 -16.29 10.16 -32.20
C ALA A 167 -15.93 11.18 -33.31
N LYS A 168 -16.88 12.04 -33.72
CA LYS A 168 -16.64 13.17 -34.65
C LYS A 168 -16.21 14.49 -34.00
N GLY A 169 -16.06 14.53 -32.69
CA GLY A 169 -15.67 15.70 -31.90
C GLY A 169 -14.15 15.98 -31.90
N PRO A 170 -13.73 17.08 -31.25
CA PRO A 170 -12.34 17.59 -31.31
C PRO A 170 -11.28 16.73 -30.59
N GLY A 171 -11.63 15.58 -30.03
CA GLY A 171 -10.77 14.76 -29.17
C GLY A 171 -10.81 15.23 -27.71
N LEU A 172 -9.90 14.73 -26.89
CA LEU A 172 -9.73 15.17 -25.52
C LEU A 172 -9.13 16.58 -25.44
N PRO A 173 -9.44 17.34 -24.37
CA PRO A 173 -8.93 18.69 -24.23
C PRO A 173 -7.45 18.68 -23.80
N LYS A 174 -6.78 19.83 -23.84
CA LYS A 174 -5.32 19.94 -23.69
C LYS A 174 -4.81 19.53 -22.31
N GLU A 175 -5.68 19.50 -21.31
CA GLU A 175 -5.43 19.11 -19.92
C GLU A 175 -4.98 17.63 -19.83
N TRP A 176 -5.26 16.83 -20.86
CA TRP A 176 -4.76 15.47 -21.02
C TRP A 176 -3.34 15.37 -21.62
N LEU A 177 -2.70 16.51 -21.97
CA LEU A 177 -1.30 16.55 -22.41
C LEU A 177 -0.35 16.45 -21.22
N GLN A 178 -0.38 15.30 -20.55
CA GLN A 178 0.43 15.03 -19.39
C GLN A 178 1.10 13.64 -19.46
N GLY A 179 2.34 13.59 -19.00
CA GLY A 179 3.07 12.34 -18.71
C GLY A 179 3.08 12.04 -17.21
N TRP A 180 3.64 10.90 -16.84
CA TRP A 180 3.79 10.52 -15.44
C TRP A 180 5.01 11.19 -14.80
N GLY A 181 4.80 11.81 -13.65
CA GLY A 181 5.87 12.42 -12.87
C GLY A 181 5.45 12.72 -11.44
N PHE A 182 6.45 12.96 -10.60
CA PHE A 182 6.28 13.36 -9.21
C PHE A 182 6.48 14.87 -9.09
N GLU A 183 6.05 15.44 -7.98
CA GLU A 183 6.45 16.80 -7.64
C GLU A 183 7.99 16.90 -7.52
N PRO A 184 8.61 18.01 -7.98
CA PRO A 184 10.04 18.19 -7.83
C PRO A 184 10.47 18.09 -6.36
N GLU A 185 11.56 17.37 -6.09
CA GLU A 185 12.01 17.04 -4.71
C GLU A 185 12.18 18.29 -3.81
N ALA A 186 12.59 19.42 -4.39
CA ALA A 186 12.72 20.69 -3.66
C ALA A 186 11.38 21.28 -3.17
N GLN A 187 10.25 20.83 -3.71
CA GLN A 187 8.89 21.30 -3.44
C GLN A 187 7.98 20.20 -2.88
N ALA A 188 8.40 18.94 -2.93
CA ALA A 188 7.58 17.80 -2.55
C ALA A 188 7.57 17.57 -1.03
N THR A 189 6.43 17.83 -0.39
CA THR A 189 6.15 17.36 0.97
C THR A 189 5.66 15.92 1.02
N CYS A 190 5.09 15.45 -0.10
CA CYS A 190 4.61 14.08 -0.29
C CYS A 190 5.48 13.39 -1.36
N PRO A 191 6.58 12.70 -1.00
CA PRO A 191 7.51 12.12 -1.98
C PRO A 191 6.89 11.01 -2.85
N TYR A 192 5.80 10.42 -2.37
CA TYR A 192 5.00 9.38 -3.05
C TYR A 192 3.97 9.94 -4.02
N GLY A 193 3.82 11.27 -4.09
CA GLY A 193 2.73 11.94 -4.79
C GLY A 193 2.97 12.13 -6.28
N LEU A 194 2.17 11.47 -7.11
CA LEU A 194 2.08 11.76 -8.54
C LEU A 194 1.45 13.13 -8.75
N ARG A 195 2.08 13.94 -9.59
CA ARG A 195 1.54 15.24 -9.96
C ARG A 195 0.42 15.07 -10.98
N GLN A 196 -0.64 15.87 -10.86
CA GLN A 196 -1.57 16.16 -11.93
C GLN A 196 -1.48 17.66 -12.27
N ALA A 197 -1.25 17.96 -13.55
CA ALA A 197 -0.97 19.33 -13.97
C ALA A 197 -2.24 20.20 -14.02
N GLU A 198 -3.34 19.62 -14.53
CA GLU A 198 -4.61 20.27 -14.82
C GLU A 198 -5.78 19.33 -14.50
N GLY A 199 -6.99 19.88 -14.35
CA GLY A 199 -8.20 19.07 -14.14
C GLY A 199 -8.58 18.23 -15.36
N GLY A 200 -9.01 16.98 -15.14
CA GLY A 200 -9.46 16.07 -16.22
C GLY A 200 -9.03 14.61 -16.02
N PRO A 201 -7.72 14.31 -16.01
CA PRO A 201 -7.23 12.93 -15.97
C PRO A 201 -7.22 12.28 -14.56
N CYS A 202 -7.83 12.90 -13.53
CA CYS A 202 -7.79 12.40 -12.15
C CYS A 202 -8.34 10.98 -11.99
N GLY A 203 -9.34 10.60 -12.78
CA GLY A 203 -9.86 9.22 -12.80
C GLY A 203 -8.88 8.16 -13.33
N VAL A 204 -7.76 8.57 -13.94
CA VAL A 204 -6.64 7.70 -14.30
C VAL A 204 -5.49 7.85 -13.29
N VAL A 205 -5.18 9.08 -12.89
CA VAL A 205 -4.05 9.37 -11.99
C VAL A 205 -4.29 8.82 -10.59
N ALA A 206 -5.49 8.96 -10.02
CA ALA A 206 -5.79 8.49 -8.67
C ALA A 206 -5.74 6.96 -8.52
N PRO A 207 -6.27 6.12 -9.45
CA PRO A 207 -6.04 4.68 -9.41
C PRO A 207 -4.56 4.29 -9.48
N VAL A 208 -3.78 4.92 -10.35
CA VAL A 208 -2.32 4.64 -10.44
C VAL A 208 -1.59 5.06 -9.16
N GLN A 209 -1.95 6.20 -8.58
CA GLN A 209 -1.46 6.65 -7.27
C GLN A 209 -1.80 5.66 -6.15
N ALA A 210 -3.02 5.10 -6.14
CA ALA A 210 -3.44 4.11 -5.16
C ALA A 210 -2.61 2.82 -5.28
N PHE A 211 -2.41 2.30 -6.50
CA PHE A 211 -1.55 1.14 -6.70
C PHE A 211 -0.08 1.41 -6.34
N LEU A 212 0.45 2.61 -6.64
CA LEU A 212 1.78 3.02 -6.22
C LEU A 212 1.94 2.93 -4.70
N LEU A 213 1.00 3.52 -3.96
CA LEU A 213 0.99 3.46 -2.50
C LEU A 213 0.91 2.02 -1.99
N ARG A 214 0.05 1.19 -2.60
CA ARG A 214 -0.01 -0.24 -2.31
C ARG A 214 1.35 -0.93 -2.51
N HIS A 215 2.07 -0.64 -3.59
CA HIS A 215 3.39 -1.24 -3.84
C HIS A 215 4.43 -0.83 -2.79
N LEU A 216 4.42 0.45 -2.37
CA LEU A 216 5.27 0.91 -1.26
C LEU A 216 4.95 0.16 0.04
N LEU A 217 3.66 0.12 0.43
CA LEU A 217 3.22 -0.56 1.65
C LEU A 217 3.57 -2.06 1.64
N SER A 218 3.35 -2.74 0.51
CA SER A 218 3.66 -4.17 0.36
C SER A 218 5.15 -4.48 0.41
N SER A 219 5.99 -3.51 0.03
CA SER A 219 7.45 -3.60 0.10
C SER A 219 8.01 -3.23 1.47
N GLY A 220 7.15 -2.92 2.44
CA GLY A 220 7.57 -2.47 3.77
C GLY A 220 8.18 -1.07 3.76
N VAL A 221 7.82 -0.23 2.79
CA VAL A 221 8.27 1.17 2.68
C VAL A 221 7.13 2.08 3.14
N SER A 222 7.39 2.92 4.15
CA SER A 222 6.46 3.98 4.52
C SER A 222 6.43 5.02 3.41
N PRO A 223 5.25 5.41 2.87
CA PRO A 223 5.16 6.41 1.80
C PRO A 223 5.93 7.68 2.11
N GLN A 224 5.80 8.21 3.33
CA GLN A 224 6.46 9.42 3.81
C GLN A 224 8.00 9.37 3.79
N ALA A 225 8.55 8.17 3.94
CA ALA A 225 9.99 7.93 3.97
C ALA A 225 10.50 7.34 2.65
N ALA A 226 9.65 7.24 1.63
CA ALA A 226 10.01 6.67 0.35
C ALA A 226 10.98 7.61 -0.40
N THR A 227 12.07 7.02 -0.89
CA THR A 227 13.01 7.71 -1.79
C THR A 227 12.42 7.86 -3.19
N ALA A 228 12.91 8.83 -3.96
CA ALA A 228 12.51 9.00 -5.36
C ALA A 228 12.66 7.72 -6.20
N ALA A 229 13.72 6.93 -5.94
CA ALA A 229 13.93 5.64 -6.61
C ALA A 229 12.86 4.60 -6.24
N GLN A 230 12.45 4.54 -4.97
CA GLN A 230 11.37 3.65 -4.52
C GLN A 230 10.02 4.09 -5.08
N CYS A 231 9.71 5.38 -5.09
CA CYS A 231 8.49 5.90 -5.70
C CYS A 231 8.45 5.61 -7.20
N ARG A 232 9.57 5.81 -7.92
CA ARG A 232 9.68 5.47 -9.33
C ARG A 232 9.47 3.97 -9.54
N ALA A 233 10.13 3.11 -8.76
CA ALA A 233 9.94 1.66 -8.87
C ALA A 233 8.48 1.24 -8.62
N ALA A 234 7.84 1.81 -7.59
CA ALA A 234 6.45 1.55 -7.25
C ALA A 234 5.46 2.04 -8.31
N LEU A 235 5.75 3.17 -8.99
CA LEU A 235 4.96 3.64 -10.13
C LEU A 235 5.02 2.64 -11.30
N LEU A 236 6.22 2.18 -11.63
CA LEU A 236 6.42 1.21 -12.71
C LEU A 236 5.76 -0.13 -12.39
N ASP A 237 5.84 -0.58 -11.13
CA ASP A 237 5.12 -1.75 -10.65
C ASP A 237 3.61 -1.53 -10.79
N ALA A 238 3.07 -0.42 -10.27
CA ALA A 238 1.65 -0.07 -10.34
C ALA A 238 1.10 -0.10 -11.78
N MET A 239 1.79 0.56 -12.71
CA MET A 239 1.40 0.58 -14.13
C MET A 239 1.40 -0.82 -14.75
N THR A 240 2.40 -1.64 -14.42
CA THR A 240 2.51 -3.03 -14.90
C THR A 240 1.36 -3.88 -14.36
N ASP A 241 1.13 -3.78 -13.05
CA ASP A 241 0.14 -4.52 -12.30
C ASP A 241 -1.29 -4.22 -12.80
N ILE A 242 -1.63 -2.96 -13.02
CA ILE A 242 -2.93 -2.54 -13.55
C ILE A 242 -3.18 -3.13 -14.95
N LEU A 243 -2.21 -3.00 -15.87
CA LEU A 243 -2.38 -3.55 -17.22
C LEU A 243 -2.42 -5.08 -17.21
N TRP A 244 -1.66 -5.73 -16.34
CA TRP A 244 -1.70 -7.18 -16.18
C TRP A 244 -3.08 -7.68 -15.71
N ARG A 245 -3.72 -6.93 -14.80
CA ARG A 245 -5.12 -7.22 -14.38
C ARG A 245 -6.10 -7.00 -15.52
N CYS A 246 -5.94 -5.95 -16.33
CA CYS A 246 -6.74 -5.75 -17.54
C CYS A 246 -6.65 -6.95 -18.51
N ALA A 247 -5.53 -7.68 -18.51
CA ALA A 247 -5.31 -8.89 -19.30
C ALA A 247 -5.85 -10.18 -18.65
N GLY A 248 -6.71 -10.07 -17.63
CA GLY A 248 -7.21 -11.23 -16.87
C GLY A 248 -6.14 -11.91 -16.02
N GLY A 249 -5.12 -11.17 -15.56
CA GLY A 249 -4.04 -11.76 -14.76
C GLY A 249 -3.05 -12.62 -15.55
N GLY A 250 -2.96 -12.41 -16.86
CA GLY A 250 -2.07 -13.16 -17.76
C GLY A 250 -2.78 -14.19 -18.65
N GLU A 251 -4.12 -14.19 -18.65
CA GLU A 251 -4.92 -14.99 -19.59
C GLU A 251 -4.77 -14.51 -21.04
N SER A 252 -4.43 -13.23 -21.23
CA SER A 252 -4.14 -12.64 -22.54
C SER A 252 -2.88 -11.78 -22.52
N ALA A 253 -2.39 -11.40 -23.70
CA ALA A 253 -1.25 -10.49 -23.83
C ALA A 253 -1.63 -9.06 -23.39
N VAL A 254 -0.74 -8.40 -22.64
CA VAL A 254 -0.85 -6.96 -22.37
C VAL A 254 -0.48 -6.18 -23.63
N ARG A 255 -1.32 -5.22 -24.04
CA ARG A 255 -1.11 -4.36 -25.21
C ARG A 255 -0.83 -2.93 -24.78
N VAL A 256 0.42 -2.51 -24.85
CA VAL A 256 0.84 -1.14 -24.51
C VAL A 256 0.96 -0.30 -25.77
N LEU A 257 0.20 0.79 -25.85
CA LEU A 257 0.33 1.74 -26.95
C LEU A 257 1.53 2.65 -26.72
N ALA A 258 2.41 2.75 -27.70
CA ALA A 258 3.54 3.67 -27.67
C ALA A 258 3.44 4.66 -28.82
N MET A 259 3.91 5.89 -28.56
CA MET A 259 4.01 6.90 -29.61
C MET A 259 5.37 6.78 -30.31
N PRO A 260 5.41 6.62 -31.64
CA PRO A 260 6.68 6.63 -32.37
C PRO A 260 7.32 8.02 -32.32
N SER A 261 8.65 8.06 -32.41
CA SER A 261 9.43 9.29 -32.36
C SER A 261 9.01 10.28 -33.46
N GLY A 262 8.77 11.55 -33.08
CA GLY A 262 8.42 12.63 -34.01
C GLY A 262 6.92 12.85 -34.25
N ARG A 263 6.03 12.02 -33.68
CA ARG A 263 4.59 12.29 -33.67
C ARG A 263 4.25 13.38 -32.65
N SER A 264 3.29 14.25 -33.00
CA SER A 264 2.85 15.32 -32.10
C SER A 264 1.89 14.81 -31.04
N SER A 265 2.15 15.15 -29.78
CA SER A 265 1.28 14.88 -28.62
C SER A 265 -0.15 15.39 -28.82
N ALA A 266 -0.33 16.55 -29.44
CA ALA A 266 -1.65 17.10 -29.77
C ALA A 266 -2.43 16.25 -30.80
N GLY A 267 -1.74 15.48 -31.65
CA GLY A 267 -2.39 14.52 -32.54
C GLY A 267 -3.00 13.34 -31.78
N CYS A 268 -2.36 12.93 -30.69
CA CYS A 268 -2.78 11.80 -29.87
C CYS A 268 -4.07 12.07 -29.07
N LEU A 269 -4.32 13.33 -28.69
CA LEU A 269 -5.58 13.76 -28.08
C LEU A 269 -6.79 13.49 -28.97
N ARG A 270 -6.59 13.58 -30.29
CA ARG A 270 -7.66 13.32 -31.27
C ARG A 270 -7.82 11.84 -31.52
N SER A 271 -6.73 11.11 -31.77
CA SER A 271 -6.81 9.70 -32.13
C SER A 271 -5.51 8.98 -31.76
N PRO A 272 -5.57 7.69 -31.39
CA PRO A 272 -4.38 6.88 -31.21
C PRO A 272 -3.79 6.42 -32.56
N ALA A 273 -4.42 6.74 -33.71
CA ALA A 273 -3.95 6.33 -35.03
C ALA A 273 -2.50 6.79 -35.30
N GLY A 274 -1.65 5.83 -35.70
CA GLY A 274 -0.21 6.04 -35.87
C GLY A 274 0.64 5.77 -34.63
N CYS A 275 0.04 5.30 -33.52
CA CYS A 275 0.78 4.64 -32.45
C CYS A 275 1.23 3.23 -32.86
N GLU A 276 2.16 2.69 -32.09
CA GLU A 276 2.57 1.28 -32.11
C GLU A 276 1.92 0.55 -30.95
N VAL A 277 1.68 -0.75 -31.11
CA VAL A 277 1.22 -1.65 -30.06
C VAL A 277 2.37 -2.60 -29.72
N HIS A 278 2.75 -2.61 -28.45
CA HIS A 278 3.73 -3.50 -27.87
C HIS A 278 2.99 -4.57 -27.06
N GLU A 279 3.09 -5.83 -27.49
CA GLU A 279 2.40 -6.95 -26.84
C GLU A 279 3.35 -7.71 -25.92
N PHE A 280 2.95 -7.90 -24.66
CA PHE A 280 3.73 -8.54 -23.62
C PHE A 280 2.97 -9.74 -23.03
N ASN A 281 3.64 -10.88 -22.94
CA ASN A 281 3.10 -12.10 -22.31
C ASN A 281 3.81 -12.44 -20.98
N ASP A 282 4.72 -11.58 -20.53
CA ASP A 282 5.49 -11.77 -19.31
C ASP A 282 5.51 -10.47 -18.50
N LEU A 283 5.09 -10.57 -17.23
CA LEU A 283 4.98 -9.47 -16.29
C LEU A 283 6.33 -8.76 -16.07
N GLN A 284 7.43 -9.52 -15.97
CA GLN A 284 8.76 -8.98 -15.72
C GLN A 284 9.34 -8.29 -16.95
N VAL A 285 9.01 -8.77 -18.15
CA VAL A 285 9.37 -8.10 -19.42
C VAL A 285 8.64 -6.77 -19.54
N LEU A 286 7.32 -6.75 -19.30
CA LEU A 286 6.54 -5.51 -19.27
C LEU A 286 7.12 -4.52 -18.25
N ARG A 287 7.40 -4.99 -17.03
CA ARG A 287 7.93 -4.15 -15.96
C ARG A 287 9.26 -3.49 -16.32
N GLY A 288 10.16 -4.24 -16.97
CA GLY A 288 11.44 -3.71 -17.43
C GLY A 288 11.34 -2.83 -18.69
N ALA A 289 10.23 -2.91 -19.44
CA ALA A 289 10.04 -2.17 -20.68
C ALA A 289 9.76 -0.67 -20.44
N TRP A 290 9.13 -0.31 -19.32
CA TRP A 290 8.87 1.09 -18.96
C TRP A 290 10.12 1.96 -18.82
N GLU A 291 11.28 1.35 -18.59
CA GLU A 291 12.56 2.05 -18.42
C GLU A 291 13.30 2.23 -19.75
N ARG A 292 12.71 1.81 -20.87
CA ARG A 292 13.36 1.76 -22.17
C ARG A 292 12.49 2.41 -23.25
N PRO A 293 13.10 3.00 -24.30
CA PRO A 293 12.36 3.44 -25.45
C PRO A 293 11.55 2.31 -26.11
N PRO A 294 10.34 2.60 -26.62
CA PRO A 294 9.67 3.90 -26.62
C PRO A 294 8.79 4.17 -25.37
N LEU A 295 8.72 3.23 -24.42
CA LEU A 295 7.81 3.32 -23.27
C LEU A 295 8.28 4.32 -22.20
N ASP A 296 9.57 4.65 -22.16
CA ASP A 296 10.11 5.76 -21.34
C ASP A 296 9.50 7.13 -21.70
N GLY A 297 8.90 7.27 -22.89
CA GLY A 297 8.14 8.46 -23.31
C GLY A 297 6.81 8.69 -22.56
N TYR A 298 6.37 7.72 -21.75
CA TYR A 298 5.21 7.89 -20.86
C TYR A 298 5.47 8.88 -19.72
N PHE A 299 6.73 9.05 -19.33
CA PHE A 299 7.11 9.89 -18.21
C PHE A 299 7.36 11.32 -18.67
N GLU A 300 7.22 12.27 -17.77
CA GLU A 300 7.53 13.66 -18.06
C GLU A 300 9.02 13.83 -18.39
N GLN A 301 9.28 14.64 -19.41
CA GLN A 301 10.62 15.00 -19.87
C GLN A 301 10.73 16.52 -19.75
N ASP A 302 11.90 17.03 -19.36
CA ASP A 302 12.11 18.46 -19.17
C ASP A 302 11.71 19.27 -20.42
N GLY A 303 10.68 20.11 -20.29
CA GLY A 303 10.24 21.03 -21.35
C GLY A 303 9.41 20.42 -22.48
N GLY A 304 8.97 19.15 -22.39
CA GLY A 304 8.15 18.47 -23.39
C GLY A 304 6.68 18.30 -23.01
N THR A 305 5.77 18.31 -23.99
CA THR A 305 4.38 17.85 -23.79
C THR A 305 4.30 16.33 -24.00
N SER A 306 3.93 15.58 -22.97
CA SER A 306 3.71 14.13 -23.04
C SER A 306 2.20 13.81 -23.09
N VAL A 307 1.86 12.56 -23.41
CA VAL A 307 0.50 12.00 -23.36
C VAL A 307 0.50 10.64 -22.66
N GLY A 308 1.48 10.40 -21.78
CA GLY A 308 1.64 9.12 -21.09
C GLY A 308 0.40 8.70 -20.31
N VAL A 309 -0.34 9.64 -19.72
CA VAL A 309 -1.59 9.32 -18.99
C VAL A 309 -2.69 8.85 -19.96
N LEU A 310 -2.86 9.55 -21.09
CA LEU A 310 -3.82 9.15 -22.12
C LEU A 310 -3.45 7.81 -22.77
N LEU A 311 -2.17 7.62 -23.12
CA LEU A 311 -1.70 6.37 -23.71
C LEU A 311 -1.85 5.20 -22.73
N PHE A 312 -1.75 5.44 -21.42
CA PHE A 312 -1.99 4.42 -20.40
C PHE A 312 -3.46 3.97 -20.41
N LEU A 313 -4.42 4.89 -20.47
CA LEU A 313 -5.83 4.55 -20.58
C LEU A 313 -6.14 3.79 -21.88
N TYR A 314 -5.58 4.22 -23.02
CA TYR A 314 -5.69 3.45 -24.26
C TYR A 314 -5.07 2.05 -24.16
N SER A 315 -3.96 1.91 -23.43
CA SER A 315 -3.30 0.61 -23.21
C SER A 315 -4.16 -0.31 -22.35
N ALA A 316 -4.82 0.21 -21.30
CA ALA A 316 -5.79 -0.55 -20.52
C ALA A 316 -6.96 -1.04 -21.38
N LEU A 317 -7.52 -0.14 -22.20
CA LEU A 317 -8.58 -0.46 -23.18
C LEU A 317 -8.16 -1.51 -24.20
N ALA A 318 -6.98 -1.36 -24.83
CA ALA A 318 -6.49 -2.29 -25.84
C ALA A 318 -6.12 -3.65 -25.26
N THR A 319 -5.65 -3.67 -24.01
CA THR A 319 -5.33 -4.89 -23.27
C THR A 319 -6.60 -5.66 -22.94
N HIS A 320 -7.57 -5.00 -22.31
CA HIS A 320 -8.83 -5.63 -21.91
C HIS A 320 -9.72 -5.98 -23.12
N GLY A 321 -9.77 -5.11 -24.13
CA GLY A 321 -10.48 -5.31 -25.38
C GLY A 321 -11.83 -4.58 -25.42
N PRO A 322 -12.14 -3.83 -26.50
CA PRO A 322 -13.38 -3.05 -26.59
C PRO A 322 -14.68 -3.85 -26.45
N ALA A 323 -14.71 -5.09 -26.97
CA ALA A 323 -15.87 -5.97 -26.86
C ALA A 323 -16.20 -6.29 -25.39
N ARG A 324 -15.19 -6.66 -24.59
CA ARG A 324 -15.36 -6.98 -23.18
C ARG A 324 -15.80 -5.77 -22.37
N VAL A 325 -15.20 -4.60 -22.61
CA VAL A 325 -15.65 -3.35 -21.96
C VAL A 325 -17.13 -3.08 -22.21
N ARG A 326 -17.59 -3.22 -23.46
CA ARG A 326 -19.01 -3.03 -23.80
C ARG A 326 -19.90 -4.08 -23.13
N GLU A 327 -19.46 -5.34 -23.09
CA GLU A 327 -20.22 -6.40 -22.42
C GLU A 327 -20.34 -6.15 -20.92
N GLU A 328 -19.28 -5.66 -20.28
CA GLU A 328 -19.19 -5.42 -18.84
C GLU A 328 -19.93 -4.16 -18.36
N ALA A 329 -20.20 -3.20 -19.26
CA ALA A 329 -21.02 -2.04 -18.96
C ALA A 329 -22.52 -2.39 -18.87
N ASP A 330 -23.25 -1.66 -18.01
CA ASP A 330 -24.71 -1.82 -17.87
C ASP A 330 -25.47 -1.47 -19.16
N THR A 331 -24.94 -0.50 -19.93
CA THR A 331 -25.49 -0.09 -21.23
C THR A 331 -24.42 -0.26 -22.33
N PRO A 332 -24.29 -1.45 -22.94
CA PRO A 332 -23.23 -1.76 -23.91
C PRO A 332 -23.13 -0.80 -25.10
N SER A 333 -24.26 -0.27 -25.57
CA SER A 333 -24.31 0.68 -26.70
C SER A 333 -23.88 2.09 -26.35
N GLU A 334 -23.84 2.42 -25.05
CA GLU A 334 -23.50 3.75 -24.53
C GLU A 334 -22.18 3.76 -23.77
N ALA A 335 -21.50 2.61 -23.67
CA ALA A 335 -20.22 2.46 -23.00
C ALA A 335 -19.20 3.49 -23.52
N ALA A 336 -18.63 4.24 -22.59
CA ALA A 336 -17.57 5.20 -22.83
C ALA A 336 -16.63 5.22 -21.63
N MET A 337 -15.34 5.51 -21.83
CA MET A 337 -14.40 5.70 -20.72
C MET A 337 -14.37 7.14 -20.21
N ILE A 338 -14.67 8.08 -21.09
CA ILE A 338 -14.74 9.51 -20.79
C ILE A 338 -16.16 9.96 -21.03
N GLY A 339 -16.81 10.39 -19.96
CA GLY A 339 -18.19 10.86 -19.96
C GLY A 339 -18.30 12.34 -20.31
N ALA A 340 -19.43 12.92 -19.91
CA ALA A 340 -19.66 14.35 -20.06
C ALA A 340 -18.55 15.18 -19.39
N HIS A 341 -18.26 16.35 -19.95
CA HIS A 341 -17.27 17.29 -19.43
C HIS A 341 -15.81 16.78 -19.39
N GLY A 342 -15.51 15.62 -19.98
CA GLY A 342 -14.15 15.09 -20.06
C GLY A 342 -13.68 14.32 -18.82
N TYR A 343 -14.60 13.95 -17.92
CA TYR A 343 -14.32 13.15 -16.74
C TYR A 343 -14.33 11.66 -17.05
N CYS A 344 -13.56 10.88 -16.30
CA CYS A 344 -13.61 9.42 -16.40
C CYS A 344 -14.98 8.90 -15.93
N THR A 345 -15.53 7.95 -16.66
CA THR A 345 -16.71 7.19 -16.22
C THR A 345 -16.32 6.19 -15.13
N GLN A 346 -17.32 5.62 -14.45
CA GLN A 346 -17.05 4.61 -13.43
C GLN A 346 -16.45 3.34 -14.04
N GLU A 347 -16.83 2.98 -15.28
CA GLU A 347 -16.25 1.87 -16.02
C GLU A 347 -14.75 2.04 -16.24
N ALA A 348 -14.29 3.26 -16.56
CA ALA A 348 -12.87 3.55 -16.72
C ALA A 348 -12.12 3.41 -15.38
N VAL A 349 -12.68 3.94 -14.31
CA VAL A 349 -12.08 3.85 -12.97
C VAL A 349 -12.04 2.40 -12.50
N ASN A 350 -13.14 1.65 -12.62
CA ASN A 350 -13.22 0.25 -12.25
C ASN A 350 -12.27 -0.61 -13.08
N LEU A 351 -12.14 -0.36 -14.39
CA LEU A 351 -11.16 -1.07 -15.22
C LEU A 351 -9.74 -0.95 -14.66
N LEU A 352 -9.36 0.24 -14.19
CA LEU A 352 -8.04 0.48 -13.60
C LEU A 352 -7.91 -0.09 -12.19
N LEU A 353 -8.99 -0.14 -11.40
CA LEU A 353 -8.98 -0.66 -10.03
C LEU A 353 -9.05 -2.19 -9.95
N THR A 354 -9.82 -2.82 -10.83
CA THR A 354 -10.19 -4.24 -10.74
C THR A 354 -9.81 -5.06 -11.98
N GLY A 355 -9.46 -4.41 -13.10
CA GLY A 355 -9.26 -5.09 -14.39
C GLY A 355 -10.56 -5.39 -15.14
N THR A 356 -11.72 -4.93 -14.65
CA THR A 356 -13.05 -5.10 -15.26
C THR A 356 -13.79 -3.77 -15.34
N ALA A 357 -14.46 -3.49 -16.46
CA ALA A 357 -15.13 -2.23 -16.74
C ALA A 357 -16.61 -2.24 -16.29
N SER A 358 -16.89 -2.68 -15.06
CA SER A 358 -18.25 -2.67 -14.51
C SER A 358 -18.72 -1.24 -14.20
N SER A 359 -20.01 -0.97 -14.38
CA SER A 359 -20.59 0.37 -14.20
C SER A 359 -20.80 0.76 -12.73
N ASN A 360 -20.78 -0.20 -11.81
CA ASN A 360 -21.17 0.04 -10.42
C ASN A 360 -20.09 -0.34 -9.40
N VAL A 361 -20.24 0.19 -8.19
CA VAL A 361 -19.29 0.06 -7.08
C VAL A 361 -19.83 -0.79 -5.91
N PHE A 362 -21.00 -1.42 -6.09
CA PHE A 362 -21.55 -2.39 -5.14
C PHE A 362 -20.98 -3.80 -5.37
N ASP A 363 -21.18 -4.70 -4.39
CA ASP A 363 -20.67 -6.08 -4.48
C ASP A 363 -21.50 -6.95 -5.44
N GLY A 364 -20.79 -7.69 -6.30
CA GLY A 364 -21.37 -8.66 -7.23
C GLY A 364 -22.36 -8.04 -8.22
N ASP A 365 -23.09 -8.90 -8.93
CA ASP A 365 -24.12 -8.44 -9.87
C ASP A 365 -25.50 -8.34 -9.19
N ARG A 366 -26.27 -7.32 -9.55
CA ARG A 366 -27.64 -7.12 -9.08
C ARG A 366 -28.62 -7.30 -10.24
N ARG A 367 -29.59 -8.21 -10.07
CA ARG A 367 -30.70 -8.39 -11.01
C ARG A 367 -31.90 -7.58 -10.54
N LEU A 368 -32.32 -6.63 -11.35
CA LEU A 368 -33.53 -5.84 -11.12
C LEU A 368 -34.75 -6.46 -11.81
N ASP A 369 -35.93 -6.05 -11.37
CA ASP A 369 -37.19 -6.42 -12.02
C ASP A 369 -37.17 -6.03 -13.51
N GLY A 370 -37.75 -6.87 -14.36
CA GLY A 370 -37.70 -6.69 -15.82
C GLY A 370 -36.45 -7.27 -16.50
N GLY A 371 -35.58 -7.96 -15.75
CA GLY A 371 -34.45 -8.70 -16.30
C GLY A 371 -33.19 -7.87 -16.56
N LEU A 372 -33.17 -6.61 -16.10
CA LEU A 372 -31.99 -5.76 -16.15
C LEU A 372 -30.92 -6.30 -15.18
N LEU A 373 -29.71 -6.50 -15.69
CA LEU A 373 -28.55 -6.92 -14.91
C LEU A 373 -27.63 -5.71 -14.73
N LEU A 374 -27.43 -5.29 -13.49
CA LEU A 374 -26.45 -4.26 -13.15
C LEU A 374 -25.17 -4.96 -12.67
N ARG A 375 -24.04 -4.66 -13.31
CA ARG A 375 -22.76 -5.28 -12.98
C ARG A 375 -22.02 -4.48 -11.93
N GLY A 376 -21.61 -5.15 -10.86
CA GLY A 376 -20.83 -4.56 -9.77
C GLY A 376 -19.42 -5.12 -9.71
N VAL A 377 -18.88 -5.14 -8.50
CA VAL A 377 -17.50 -5.55 -8.22
C VAL A 377 -17.49 -7.00 -7.79
N ALA A 378 -16.95 -7.87 -8.63
CA ALA A 378 -17.04 -9.32 -8.45
C ALA A 378 -16.32 -9.84 -7.19
N GLU A 379 -15.16 -9.27 -6.88
CA GLU A 379 -14.30 -9.72 -5.78
C GLU A 379 -13.60 -8.55 -5.09
N ARG A 380 -13.03 -8.83 -3.92
CA ARG A 380 -12.27 -7.86 -3.13
C ARG A 380 -10.98 -7.45 -3.86
N PRO A 381 -10.84 -6.19 -4.32
CA PRO A 381 -9.65 -5.72 -5.01
C PRO A 381 -8.50 -5.42 -4.06
N GLU A 382 -7.32 -5.14 -4.63
CA GLU A 382 -6.12 -4.80 -3.86
C GLU A 382 -6.19 -3.41 -3.24
N VAL A 383 -6.79 -2.46 -3.94
CA VAL A 383 -7.06 -1.10 -3.49
C VAL A 383 -8.56 -0.83 -3.58
N GLY A 384 -9.08 -0.03 -2.66
CA GLY A 384 -10.50 0.21 -2.50
C GLY A 384 -11.00 1.45 -3.23
N PHE A 385 -12.28 1.70 -3.05
CA PHE A 385 -12.97 2.88 -3.56
C PHE A 385 -13.96 3.37 -2.51
N LEU A 386 -14.08 4.68 -2.35
CA LEU A 386 -15.07 5.33 -1.49
C LEU A 386 -15.67 6.51 -2.23
N SER A 387 -16.92 6.85 -1.94
CA SER A 387 -17.61 7.91 -2.67
C SER A 387 -18.46 8.81 -1.79
N LEU A 388 -18.39 10.11 -2.04
CA LEU A 388 -19.28 11.10 -1.44
C LEU A 388 -20.74 10.84 -1.78
N PHE A 389 -21.01 10.31 -2.97
CA PHE A 389 -22.35 9.99 -3.43
C PHE A 389 -23.02 8.88 -2.61
N GLU A 390 -22.23 8.04 -1.93
CA GLU A 390 -22.77 7.10 -0.94
C GLU A 390 -23.26 7.82 0.31
N ALA A 391 -22.52 8.83 0.79
CA ALA A 391 -22.95 9.63 1.94
C ALA A 391 -24.25 10.39 1.66
N PHE A 392 -24.53 10.72 0.39
CA PHE A 392 -25.80 11.30 -0.05
C PHE A 392 -26.89 10.28 -0.35
N GLY A 393 -26.61 8.98 -0.27
CA GLY A 393 -27.55 7.91 -0.60
C GLY A 393 -27.86 7.78 -2.10
N SER A 394 -27.05 8.39 -2.97
CA SER A 394 -27.21 8.31 -4.42
C SER A 394 -26.72 7.00 -5.02
N LEU A 395 -25.75 6.35 -4.36
CA LEU A 395 -25.23 5.03 -4.71
C LEU A 395 -24.83 4.26 -3.44
N GLU A 396 -24.51 2.98 -3.60
CA GLU A 396 -24.01 2.12 -2.52
C GLU A 396 -22.63 1.60 -2.90
N VAL A 397 -21.62 1.85 -2.05
CA VAL A 397 -20.30 1.24 -2.21
C VAL A 397 -20.28 -0.07 -1.45
N GLY A 398 -19.93 -1.14 -2.14
CA GLY A 398 -19.90 -2.49 -1.60
C GLY A 398 -18.77 -2.73 -0.62
N SER A 399 -18.89 -3.79 0.18
CA SER A 399 -17.87 -4.22 1.14
C SER A 399 -16.55 -4.60 0.47
N HIS A 400 -16.57 -5.08 -0.78
CA HIS A 400 -15.37 -5.36 -1.55
C HIS A 400 -14.49 -4.11 -1.67
N PHE A 401 -15.06 -2.98 -2.06
CA PHE A 401 -14.32 -1.72 -2.19
C PHE A 401 -14.06 -1.02 -0.86
N LYS A 402 -14.94 -1.17 0.14
CA LYS A 402 -14.72 -0.61 1.48
C LYS A 402 -13.62 -1.33 2.23
N ASP A 403 -13.49 -2.64 2.05
CA ASP A 403 -12.48 -3.46 2.70
C ASP A 403 -11.52 -4.09 1.69
N PRO A 404 -10.67 -3.31 0.99
CA PRO A 404 -9.69 -3.82 0.02
C PRO A 404 -8.53 -4.57 0.69
N ALA A 405 -7.73 -5.33 -0.07
CA ALA A 405 -6.63 -6.14 0.49
C ALA A 405 -5.54 -5.30 1.18
N TRP A 406 -5.32 -4.08 0.71
CA TRP A 406 -4.41 -3.09 1.27
C TRP A 406 -5.17 -1.86 1.73
N PRO A 407 -4.77 -1.19 2.82
CA PRO A 407 -5.46 -0.01 3.34
C PRO A 407 -5.19 1.22 2.46
N VAL A 408 -5.66 1.19 1.22
CA VAL A 408 -5.54 2.24 0.23
C VAL A 408 -6.86 2.32 -0.52
N TRP A 409 -7.43 3.52 -0.68
CA TRP A 409 -8.71 3.76 -1.33
C TRP A 409 -8.61 4.95 -2.26
N VAL A 410 -9.19 4.84 -3.45
CA VAL A 410 -9.54 6.01 -4.25
C VAL A 410 -10.79 6.65 -3.65
N ALA A 411 -10.72 7.94 -3.36
CA ALA A 411 -11.85 8.73 -2.87
C ALA A 411 -12.45 9.54 -4.01
N HIS A 412 -13.74 9.34 -4.28
CA HIS A 412 -14.49 10.07 -5.28
C HIS A 412 -15.39 11.10 -4.60
N ALA A 413 -15.09 12.38 -4.78
CA ALA A 413 -15.87 13.47 -4.21
C ALA A 413 -16.21 14.48 -5.32
N GLU A 414 -17.52 14.70 -5.52
CA GLU A 414 -18.08 15.49 -6.62
C GLU A 414 -17.62 15.04 -8.00
N SER A 415 -16.68 15.76 -8.63
CA SER A 415 -16.12 15.45 -9.94
C SER A 415 -14.65 15.04 -9.87
N HIS A 416 -14.09 14.91 -8.67
CA HIS A 416 -12.66 14.73 -8.46
C HIS A 416 -12.32 13.42 -7.75
N TYR A 417 -11.15 12.89 -8.09
CA TYR A 417 -10.61 11.67 -7.51
C TYR A 417 -9.30 11.97 -6.79
N SER A 418 -9.24 11.59 -5.53
CA SER A 418 -8.07 11.67 -4.65
C SER A 418 -7.81 10.31 -4.00
N VAL A 419 -6.82 10.21 -3.10
CA VAL A 419 -6.43 8.94 -2.50
C VAL A 419 -6.36 9.05 -0.98
N LEU A 420 -6.92 8.04 -0.31
CA LEU A 420 -6.80 7.80 1.13
C LEU A 420 -5.94 6.56 1.36
N PHE A 421 -5.08 6.56 2.38
CA PHE A 421 -4.29 5.37 2.70
C PHE A 421 -3.90 5.28 4.19
N GLY A 422 -3.67 4.07 4.68
CA GLY A 422 -3.23 3.79 6.05
C GLY A 422 -1.71 3.69 6.18
N ALA A 423 -1.25 3.62 7.43
CA ALA A 423 0.17 3.46 7.74
C ALA A 423 0.72 2.09 7.32
N ILE A 424 2.04 2.01 7.18
CA ILE A 424 2.75 0.73 7.07
C ILE A 424 2.44 -0.17 8.28
N GLY A 425 2.06 -1.42 8.00
CA GLY A 425 1.71 -2.38 9.04
C GLY A 425 0.38 -2.10 9.73
N ALA A 426 -0.44 -1.16 9.23
CA ALA A 426 -1.83 -1.07 9.63
C ALA A 426 -2.52 -2.42 9.40
N PRO A 427 -3.49 -2.82 10.26
CA PRO A 427 -4.27 -4.02 10.03
C PRO A 427 -4.91 -3.95 8.65
N ARG A 428 -5.03 -5.10 7.97
CA ARG A 428 -5.75 -5.10 6.68
C ARG A 428 -7.20 -4.70 6.93
N PRO A 429 -7.85 -4.00 5.98
CA PRO A 429 -9.27 -3.74 6.07
C PRO A 429 -10.07 -5.03 6.34
N GLY A 430 -11.02 -4.98 7.28
CA GLY A 430 -11.76 -6.14 7.77
C GLY A 430 -11.06 -6.98 8.88
N GLU A 431 -9.77 -6.76 9.15
CA GLU A 431 -9.02 -7.37 10.27
C GLU A 431 -8.86 -6.41 11.47
N GLU A 432 -9.36 -5.19 11.35
CA GLU A 432 -9.27 -4.14 12.37
C GLU A 432 -10.11 -4.48 13.62
N PRO A 433 -9.57 -4.32 14.84
CA PRO A 433 -10.38 -4.45 16.05
C PRO A 433 -11.49 -3.40 16.08
N ALA A 434 -12.73 -3.81 16.37
CA ALA A 434 -13.87 -2.90 16.43
C ALA A 434 -13.62 -1.74 17.40
N GLY A 435 -13.89 -0.51 16.94
CA GLY A 435 -13.73 0.71 17.74
C GLY A 435 -12.28 1.18 17.91
N ARG A 436 -11.30 0.55 17.24
CA ARG A 436 -9.91 1.01 17.28
C ARG A 436 -9.74 2.29 16.44
N GLU A 437 -9.00 3.24 16.98
CA GLU A 437 -8.56 4.43 16.23
C GLU A 437 -7.64 4.02 15.07
N ALA A 438 -7.80 4.70 13.93
CA ALA A 438 -7.00 4.51 12.74
C ALA A 438 -6.47 5.85 12.24
N ASP A 439 -5.20 5.89 11.84
CA ASP A 439 -4.65 7.02 11.10
C ASP A 439 -4.78 6.77 9.60
N VAL A 440 -5.35 7.75 8.90
CA VAL A 440 -5.57 7.75 7.46
C VAL A 440 -4.94 9.02 6.88
N TRP A 441 -4.20 8.89 5.80
CA TRP A 441 -3.59 9.99 5.08
C TRP A 441 -4.38 10.30 3.83
N TYR A 442 -4.49 11.58 3.52
CA TYR A 442 -5.11 12.10 2.31
C TYR A 442 -4.05 12.66 1.37
N TYR A 443 -4.17 12.32 0.09
CA TYR A 443 -3.36 12.90 -0.97
C TYR A 443 -4.20 13.25 -2.20
N ASP A 444 -4.04 14.47 -2.69
CA ASP A 444 -4.64 14.98 -3.92
C ASP A 444 -3.57 15.24 -5.00
N PRO A 445 -3.54 14.45 -6.09
CA PRO A 445 -2.62 14.67 -7.21
C PRO A 445 -2.74 16.05 -7.87
N LEU A 446 -3.94 16.65 -7.89
CA LEU A 446 -4.21 17.95 -8.51
C LEU A 446 -3.96 19.11 -7.54
N GLY A 447 -4.19 18.87 -6.24
CA GLY A 447 -4.14 19.89 -5.20
C GLY A 447 -2.76 20.49 -4.94
N ARG A 448 -1.68 19.91 -5.51
CA ARG A 448 -0.27 20.30 -5.24
C ARG A 448 -0.02 20.48 -3.74
N GLN A 449 -0.42 19.46 -2.99
CA GLN A 449 -0.47 19.49 -1.54
C GLN A 449 0.88 19.91 -0.96
N ASP A 450 0.89 21.03 -0.25
CA ASP A 450 2.06 21.66 0.34
C ASP A 450 2.34 21.17 1.77
N GLU A 451 1.45 20.35 2.32
CA GLU A 451 1.60 19.71 3.63
C GLU A 451 1.11 18.25 3.60
N GLU A 452 1.55 17.44 4.56
CA GLU A 452 0.98 16.11 4.75
C GLU A 452 -0.33 16.19 5.55
N LYS A 453 -1.41 15.61 5.03
CA LYS A 453 -2.72 15.60 5.68
C LYS A 453 -2.99 14.25 6.33
N ARG A 454 -2.76 14.17 7.65
CA ARG A 454 -3.09 13.01 8.49
C ARG A 454 -4.40 13.22 9.22
N ILE A 455 -5.30 12.27 9.10
CA ILE A 455 -6.63 12.27 9.69
C ILE A 455 -6.70 11.09 10.67
N THR A 456 -6.92 11.37 11.95
CA THR A 456 -7.15 10.32 12.95
C THR A 456 -8.65 10.06 13.03
N VAL A 457 -9.05 8.83 12.74
CA VAL A 457 -10.43 8.37 12.69
C VAL A 457 -10.74 7.57 13.95
N ARG A 458 -11.76 7.98 14.70
CA ARG A 458 -12.25 7.28 15.90
C ARG A 458 -13.65 6.73 15.64
N PRO A 459 -13.80 5.43 15.27
CA PRO A 459 -15.11 4.85 14.99
C PRO A 459 -16.02 4.92 16.22
N GLY A 460 -17.21 5.54 16.07
CA GLY A 460 -18.15 5.72 17.18
C GLY A 460 -17.75 6.79 18.21
N GLY A 461 -16.81 7.68 17.87
CA GLY A 461 -16.38 8.77 18.74
C GLY A 461 -17.38 9.92 18.90
N LEU A 462 -18.27 10.12 17.92
CA LEU A 462 -19.28 11.19 17.98
C LEU A 462 -20.44 10.84 18.93
N ALA A 463 -20.86 11.81 19.74
CA ALA A 463 -22.00 11.67 20.64
C ALA A 463 -23.35 11.76 19.91
N VAL A 464 -23.40 12.50 18.81
CA VAL A 464 -24.58 12.67 17.95
C VAL A 464 -24.16 12.54 16.49
N PRO A 465 -25.07 12.12 15.58
CA PRO A 465 -24.78 12.10 14.16
C PRO A 465 -24.37 13.49 13.65
N PRO A 466 -23.43 13.57 12.69
CA PRO A 466 -23.13 14.82 12.00
C PRO A 466 -24.37 15.35 11.26
N ASP A 467 -24.61 16.65 11.34
CA ASP A 467 -25.70 17.37 10.67
C ASP A 467 -25.17 18.11 9.42
N GLU A 468 -25.97 19.02 8.85
CA GLU A 468 -25.54 19.81 7.68
C GLU A 468 -24.34 20.72 7.99
N ASP A 469 -24.29 21.27 9.21
CA ASP A 469 -23.19 22.12 9.69
C ASP A 469 -21.86 21.35 9.75
N ASP A 470 -21.89 20.01 9.88
CA ASP A 470 -20.69 19.19 9.83
C ASP A 470 -20.01 19.19 8.45
N LEU A 471 -20.74 19.39 7.33
CA LEU A 471 -20.10 19.58 6.02
C LEU A 471 -19.28 20.88 6.02
N GLU A 472 -19.84 21.95 6.57
CA GLU A 472 -19.16 23.25 6.70
C GLU A 472 -17.99 23.20 7.68
N ALA A 473 -18.02 22.30 8.67
CA ALA A 473 -16.96 22.17 9.66
C ALA A 473 -15.84 21.20 9.26
N ASN A 474 -16.16 20.11 8.56
CA ASN A 474 -15.24 18.99 8.31
C ASN A 474 -15.04 18.65 6.83
N GLY A 475 -15.74 19.33 5.91
CA GLY A 475 -15.56 19.19 4.47
C GLY A 475 -16.12 17.90 3.87
N MET A 476 -16.09 17.79 2.54
CA MET A 476 -16.65 16.64 1.82
C MET A 476 -15.90 15.32 2.09
N ILE A 477 -14.58 15.36 2.26
CA ILE A 477 -13.78 14.14 2.48
C ILE A 477 -14.09 13.48 3.82
N ALA A 478 -14.50 14.25 4.83
CA ALA A 478 -14.99 13.70 6.08
C ALA A 478 -16.21 12.80 5.88
N LYS A 479 -17.15 13.21 5.00
CA LYS A 479 -18.32 12.38 4.66
C LYS A 479 -17.91 11.10 3.95
N VAL A 480 -16.95 11.18 3.03
CA VAL A 480 -16.39 10.01 2.33
C VAL A 480 -15.79 9.01 3.33
N ILE A 481 -14.96 9.48 4.26
CA ILE A 481 -14.35 8.62 5.29
C ILE A 481 -15.43 7.94 6.13
N ARG A 482 -16.46 8.68 6.56
CA ARG A 482 -17.54 8.12 7.39
C ARG A 482 -18.37 7.04 6.69
N THR A 483 -18.38 6.94 5.36
CA THR A 483 -19.09 5.83 4.68
C THR A 483 -18.44 4.46 4.91
N ARG A 484 -17.15 4.44 5.26
CA ARG A 484 -16.43 3.24 5.68
C ARG A 484 -16.40 3.07 7.19
N TRP A 485 -15.90 4.08 7.92
CA TRP A 485 -15.67 3.96 9.37
C TRP A 485 -16.92 4.20 10.23
N GLY A 486 -18.06 4.46 9.58
CA GLY A 486 -19.35 4.67 10.21
C GLY A 486 -19.68 6.15 10.39
N VAL A 487 -20.98 6.46 10.31
CA VAL A 487 -21.50 7.84 10.43
C VAL A 487 -21.17 8.51 11.76
N MET A 488 -20.91 7.72 12.81
CA MET A 488 -20.53 8.20 14.14
C MET A 488 -19.01 8.34 14.33
N ALA A 489 -18.21 8.18 13.27
CA ALA A 489 -16.77 8.35 13.38
C ALA A 489 -16.42 9.83 13.60
N GLU A 490 -15.65 10.08 14.66
CA GLU A 490 -15.03 11.38 14.92
C GLU A 490 -13.73 11.48 14.12
N LEU A 491 -13.49 12.63 13.50
CA LEU A 491 -12.33 12.89 12.68
C LEU A 491 -11.51 14.02 13.29
N ASP A 492 -10.22 13.77 13.48
CA ASP A 492 -9.24 14.76 13.91
C ASP A 492 -8.25 15.00 12.77
N TRP A 493 -8.31 16.19 12.17
CA TRP A 493 -7.44 16.62 11.06
C TRP A 493 -6.00 16.92 11.50
N ASN A 494 -5.66 16.73 12.79
CA ASN A 494 -4.32 16.91 13.33
C ASN A 494 -3.71 18.30 13.03
N GLY A 495 -4.55 19.33 12.95
CA GLY A 495 -4.14 20.70 12.64
C GLY A 495 -4.14 21.06 11.15
N ALA A 496 -4.38 20.10 10.24
CA ALA A 496 -4.59 20.39 8.82
C ALA A 496 -5.99 20.97 8.58
N GLU A 497 -6.13 21.76 7.51
CA GLU A 497 -7.45 22.24 7.09
C GLU A 497 -8.29 21.09 6.48
N PRO A 498 -9.59 21.00 6.84
CA PRO A 498 -10.52 20.06 6.22
C PRO A 498 -10.63 20.26 4.71
N ILE A 499 -10.89 19.18 3.98
CA ILE A 499 -11.02 19.19 2.51
C ILE A 499 -12.49 19.35 2.14
N TYR A 500 -12.83 20.52 1.61
CA TYR A 500 -14.18 20.94 1.25
C TYR A 500 -14.63 20.51 -0.14
#